data_AF-B7QHF3-F1
#
_entry.id   AF-B7QHF3-F1
#
_cell.length_a   1.000
_cell.length_b   1.000
_cell.length_c   1.000
_cell.angle_alpha   90.00
_cell.angle_beta   90.00
_cell.angle_gamma   90.00
#
_symmetry.space_group_name_H-M   'P 1'
#
loop_
_entity.id
_entity.type
_entity.pdbx_description
1 polymer ?
#
loop_
_entity_poly.entity_id
_entity_poly.type
_entity_poly.pdbx_seq_one_letter_code
_entity_poly.pdbx_strand_id
1 'polypeptide(L)'
;MKLSALGLPSAQHFIALLRALIAFCGVLVRECMELNKRGASFLLKKAVSRGLSTWRSKFEKRRLDLYDVGARGDPVKLGFLYPELEWELEAPQPEHEIQHHLDEFLCWGCNSSGESLLVWVSREPEGVVRASLRLRDSQGRTWLLPGAAFPDRSSQESRRFSTGRLQLTCLRPMRRWKVTFNGRLREELADGTGVTRHVDLRLFINAGSDVYDHDYETSAEARAIFLANGSWGGLAGDMPRNNAYEQSVNLFGTVSVTGEETIAKELQLWGLR
;
A
#
# COMPACT_ATOMS: atom_id res chain seq x y z
N MET A 1 -25.59 -45.36 -49.79
CA MET A 1 -26.05 -44.00 -50.15
C MET A 1 -25.95 -43.15 -48.88
N LYS A 2 -24.96 -42.27 -48.81
CA LYS A 2 -24.54 -41.59 -47.57
C LYS A 2 -25.44 -40.39 -47.28
N LEU A 3 -26.16 -40.43 -46.16
CA LEU A 3 -26.81 -39.26 -45.54
C LEU A 3 -25.75 -38.48 -44.73
N SER A 4 -24.84 -37.81 -45.43
CA SER A 4 -23.85 -36.91 -44.83
C SER A 4 -23.80 -35.60 -45.62
N ALA A 5 -24.98 -34.99 -45.80
CA ALA A 5 -25.16 -33.76 -46.58
C ALA A 5 -26.06 -32.73 -45.85
N LEU A 6 -25.97 -32.67 -44.53
CA LEU A 6 -26.50 -31.57 -43.73
C LEU A 6 -25.42 -31.24 -42.72
N GLY A 7 -24.64 -30.18 -42.99
CA GLY A 7 -23.55 -29.68 -42.15
C GLY A 7 -24.06 -29.13 -40.82
N LEU A 8 -24.63 -30.00 -39.99
CA LEU A 8 -25.04 -29.69 -38.63
C LEU A 8 -23.79 -29.63 -37.75
N PRO A 9 -23.56 -28.52 -37.03
CA PRO A 9 -22.46 -28.41 -36.09
C PRO A 9 -22.58 -29.52 -35.04
N SER A 10 -21.47 -30.20 -34.72
CA SER A 10 -21.46 -31.30 -33.75
C SER A 10 -22.06 -30.84 -32.41
N ALA A 11 -22.67 -31.74 -31.64
CA ALA A 11 -23.32 -31.42 -30.36
C ALA A 11 -22.43 -30.59 -29.40
N GLN A 12 -21.11 -30.76 -29.50
CA GLN A 12 -20.12 -29.96 -28.77
C GLN A 12 -20.11 -28.48 -29.15
N HIS A 13 -20.27 -28.15 -30.43
CA HIS A 13 -20.38 -26.76 -30.91
C HIS A 13 -21.68 -26.12 -30.46
N PHE A 14 -22.78 -26.87 -30.48
CA PHE A 14 -24.08 -26.39 -29.97
C PHE A 14 -24.03 -26.11 -28.46
N ILE A 15 -23.41 -27.00 -27.68
CA ILE A 15 -23.21 -26.80 -26.23
C ILE A 15 -22.29 -25.60 -25.97
N ALA A 16 -21.24 -25.41 -26.77
CA ALA A 16 -20.35 -24.25 -26.65
C ALA A 16 -21.08 -22.92 -26.95
N LEU A 17 -21.89 -22.89 -28.01
CA LEU A 17 -22.75 -21.75 -28.36
C LEU A 17 -23.76 -21.44 -27.26
N LEU A 18 -24.42 -22.46 -26.72
CA LEU A 18 -25.39 -22.30 -25.63
C LEU A 18 -24.72 -21.75 -24.36
N ARG A 19 -23.54 -22.25 -24.00
CA ARG A 19 -22.76 -21.72 -22.86
C ARG A 19 -22.34 -20.27 -23.07
N ALA A 20 -21.90 -19.92 -24.29
CA ALA A 20 -21.56 -18.55 -24.64
C ALA A 20 -22.77 -17.62 -24.56
N LEU A 21 -23.94 -18.07 -25.04
CA LEU A 21 -25.19 -17.31 -24.97
C LEU A 21 -25.66 -17.10 -23.52
N ILE A 22 -25.59 -18.13 -22.68
CA ILE A 22 -25.95 -18.01 -21.25
C ILE A 22 -25.01 -17.03 -20.54
N ALA A 23 -23.71 -17.11 -20.81
CA ALA A 23 -22.73 -16.18 -20.26
C ALA A 23 -23.01 -14.74 -20.73
N PHE A 24 -23.31 -14.55 -22.01
CA PHE A 24 -23.66 -13.26 -22.60
C PHE A 24 -24.92 -12.67 -21.96
N CYS A 25 -26.01 -13.44 -21.88
CA CYS A 25 -27.25 -13.01 -21.23
C CYS A 25 -27.04 -12.67 -19.75
N GLY A 26 -26.22 -13.46 -19.03
CA GLY A 26 -25.88 -13.19 -17.64
C GLY A 26 -25.13 -11.86 -17.46
N VAL A 27 -24.18 -11.56 -18.35
CA VAL A 27 -23.49 -10.25 -18.37
C VAL A 27 -24.48 -9.13 -18.67
N LEU A 28 -25.34 -9.29 -19.69
CA LEU A 28 -26.28 -8.27 -20.13
C LEU A 28 -27.30 -7.93 -19.04
N VAL A 29 -27.85 -8.94 -18.36
CA VAL A 29 -28.75 -8.75 -17.21
C VAL A 29 -28.05 -8.03 -16.05
N ARG A 30 -26.79 -8.37 -15.75
CA ARG A 30 -26.02 -7.73 -14.68
C ARG A 30 -25.75 -6.26 -14.98
N GLU A 31 -25.33 -5.95 -16.20
CA GLU A 31 -25.05 -4.58 -16.63
C GLU A 31 -26.34 -3.75 -16.71
N CYS A 32 -27.47 -4.32 -17.16
CA CYS A 32 -28.79 -3.66 -17.08
C CYS A 32 -29.23 -3.38 -15.64
N MET A 33 -28.99 -4.30 -14.71
CA MET A 33 -29.27 -4.06 -13.28
C MET A 33 -28.40 -2.95 -12.70
N GLU A 34 -27.12 -2.89 -13.06
CA GLU A 34 -26.23 -1.80 -12.63
C GLU A 34 -26.59 -0.46 -13.29
N LEU A 35 -27.04 -0.46 -14.55
CA LEU A 35 -27.57 0.73 -15.23
C LEU A 35 -28.75 1.31 -14.44
N ASN A 36 -29.71 0.46 -14.05
CA ASN A 36 -30.89 0.89 -13.29
C ASN A 36 -30.54 1.40 -11.89
N LYS A 37 -29.47 0.86 -11.27
CA LYS A 37 -29.05 1.24 -9.91
C LYS A 37 -28.14 2.47 -9.86
N ARG A 38 -27.23 2.61 -10.84
CA ARG A 38 -26.10 3.56 -10.79
C ARG A 38 -26.05 4.53 -11.98
N GLY A 39 -26.88 4.30 -13.01
CA GLY A 39 -26.97 5.14 -14.20
C GLY A 39 -25.90 4.85 -15.27
N ALA A 40 -26.12 5.39 -16.48
CA ALA A 40 -25.25 5.16 -17.64
C ALA A 40 -23.82 5.67 -17.46
N SER A 41 -23.64 6.72 -16.66
CA SER A 41 -22.34 7.29 -16.32
C SER A 41 -21.43 6.26 -15.64
N PHE A 42 -21.95 5.47 -14.70
CA PHE A 42 -21.18 4.43 -14.01
C PHE A 42 -20.66 3.36 -14.98
N LEU A 43 -21.52 2.87 -15.87
CA LEU A 43 -21.14 1.84 -16.84
C LEU A 43 -20.08 2.32 -17.84
N LEU A 44 -20.21 3.56 -18.31
CA LEU A 44 -19.23 4.15 -19.21
C LEU A 44 -17.86 4.29 -18.51
N LYS A 45 -17.84 4.80 -17.28
CA LYS A 45 -16.60 4.88 -16.48
C LYS A 45 -15.96 3.52 -16.27
N LYS A 46 -16.77 2.51 -15.93
CA LYS A 46 -16.31 1.14 -15.71
C LYS A 46 -15.67 0.58 -16.98
N ALA A 47 -16.31 0.74 -18.14
CA ALA A 47 -15.80 0.26 -19.41
C ALA A 47 -14.45 0.93 -19.79
N VAL A 48 -14.37 2.26 -19.67
CA VAL A 48 -13.14 3.03 -19.93
C VAL A 48 -12.02 2.59 -18.98
N SER A 49 -12.30 2.51 -17.68
CA SER A 49 -11.33 2.11 -16.65
C SER A 49 -10.78 0.71 -16.89
N ARG A 50 -11.66 -0.23 -17.27
CA ARG A 50 -11.27 -1.61 -17.54
C ARG A 50 -10.39 -1.69 -18.78
N GLY A 51 -10.72 -0.95 -19.84
CA GLY A 51 -9.90 -0.84 -21.05
C GLY A 51 -8.50 -0.32 -20.72
N LEU A 52 -8.42 0.80 -19.99
CA LEU A 52 -7.15 1.40 -19.57
C LEU A 52 -6.32 0.46 -18.69
N SER A 53 -6.94 -0.18 -17.69
CA SER A 53 -6.25 -1.11 -16.80
C SER A 53 -5.73 -2.35 -17.54
N THR A 54 -6.49 -2.85 -18.52
CA THR A 54 -6.07 -3.98 -19.38
C THR A 54 -4.93 -3.59 -20.31
N TRP A 55 -4.91 -2.34 -20.79
CA TRP A 55 -3.80 -1.80 -21.57
C TRP A 55 -2.54 -1.69 -20.70
N ARG A 56 -2.63 -1.04 -19.53
CA ARG A 56 -1.48 -0.90 -18.61
C ARG A 56 -0.89 -2.25 -18.22
N SER A 57 -1.72 -3.22 -17.83
CA SER A 57 -1.22 -4.54 -17.42
C SER A 57 -0.52 -5.34 -18.53
N LYS A 58 -0.78 -5.01 -19.81
CA LYS A 58 -0.12 -5.64 -20.96
C LYS A 58 1.16 -4.92 -21.39
N PHE A 59 1.22 -3.60 -21.25
CA PHE A 59 2.27 -2.78 -21.84
C PHE A 59 3.22 -2.15 -20.83
N GLU A 60 2.80 -1.96 -19.58
CA GLU A 60 3.67 -1.45 -18.51
C GLU A 60 4.43 -2.59 -17.83
N LYS A 61 5.72 -2.38 -17.58
CA LYS A 61 6.57 -3.35 -16.89
C LYS A 61 6.30 -3.30 -15.40
N ARG A 62 5.97 -4.47 -14.83
CA ARG A 62 5.86 -4.69 -13.38
C ARG A 62 7.05 -4.07 -12.63
N ARG A 63 6.75 -3.25 -11.62
CA ARG A 63 7.76 -2.60 -10.77
C ARG A 63 8.68 -3.64 -10.08
N LEU A 64 8.11 -4.79 -9.70
CA LEU A 64 8.76 -5.81 -8.88
C LEU A 64 8.98 -7.16 -9.62
N ASP A 65 9.09 -7.13 -10.96
CA ASP A 65 9.46 -8.32 -11.74
C ASP A 65 10.99 -8.49 -11.80
N LEU A 66 11.57 -8.69 -10.62
CA LEU A 66 13.01 -8.65 -10.40
C LEU A 66 13.66 -10.03 -10.33
N TYR A 67 12.90 -11.05 -9.94
CA TYR A 67 13.38 -12.39 -9.63
C TYR A 67 13.09 -13.38 -10.76
N ASP A 68 14.02 -14.32 -10.97
CA ASP A 68 13.87 -15.41 -11.92
C ASP A 68 14.33 -16.73 -11.28
N VAL A 69 13.36 -17.61 -11.02
CA VAL A 69 13.59 -18.93 -10.41
C VAL A 69 14.43 -19.84 -11.34
N GLY A 70 14.42 -19.58 -12.64
CA GLY A 70 15.22 -20.31 -13.63
C GLY A 70 16.65 -19.80 -13.79
N ALA A 71 17.00 -18.65 -13.21
CA ALA A 71 18.33 -18.06 -13.36
C ALA A 71 19.42 -18.98 -12.78
N ARG A 72 20.55 -19.10 -13.48
CA ARG A 72 21.68 -19.92 -13.03
C ARG A 72 22.87 -19.04 -12.69
N GLY A 73 23.37 -19.16 -11.47
CA GLY A 73 24.58 -18.47 -11.03
C GLY A 73 24.43 -16.96 -10.80
N ASP A 74 23.20 -16.42 -10.85
CA ASP A 74 22.94 -15.01 -10.55
C ASP A 74 22.25 -14.89 -9.17
N PRO A 75 22.98 -14.48 -8.13
CA PRO A 75 22.44 -14.40 -6.78
C PRO A 75 21.41 -13.27 -6.60
N VAL A 76 21.41 -12.25 -7.46
CA VAL A 76 20.41 -11.17 -7.42
C VAL A 76 19.10 -11.67 -7.98
N LYS A 77 19.13 -12.32 -9.15
CA LYS A 77 17.93 -12.90 -9.78
C LYS A 77 17.32 -14.03 -8.97
N LEU A 78 18.14 -14.77 -8.23
CA LEU A 78 17.70 -15.83 -7.32
C LEU A 78 17.22 -15.31 -5.96
N GLY A 79 17.34 -14.01 -5.68
CA GLY A 79 16.90 -13.41 -4.41
C GLY A 79 17.80 -13.64 -3.21
N PHE A 80 19.05 -14.07 -3.42
CA PHE A 80 20.07 -14.12 -2.36
C PHE A 80 20.63 -12.73 -2.02
N LEU A 81 20.69 -11.85 -3.01
CA LEU A 81 21.07 -10.44 -2.86
C LEU A 81 19.90 -9.56 -3.27
N TYR A 82 19.76 -8.41 -2.61
CA TYR A 82 18.71 -7.43 -2.92
C TYR A 82 19.06 -6.67 -4.21
N PRO A 83 18.19 -6.66 -5.24
CA PRO A 83 18.35 -5.80 -6.40
C PRO A 83 18.42 -4.32 -6.02
N GLU A 84 19.21 -3.53 -6.75
CA GLU A 84 19.34 -2.08 -6.47
C GLU A 84 18.00 -1.34 -6.61
N LEU A 85 17.15 -1.76 -7.56
CA LEU A 85 15.82 -1.17 -7.72
C LEU A 85 14.99 -1.25 -6.43
N GLU A 86 15.10 -2.31 -5.64
CA GLU A 86 14.37 -2.38 -4.38
C GLU A 86 14.87 -1.36 -3.36
N TRP A 87 16.17 -1.05 -3.37
CA TRP A 87 16.72 0.02 -2.54
C TRP A 87 16.28 1.39 -3.01
N GLU A 88 16.27 1.63 -4.31
CA GLU A 88 15.78 2.88 -4.92
C GLU A 88 14.32 3.14 -4.56
N LEU A 89 13.48 2.10 -4.58
CA LEU A 89 12.05 2.18 -4.24
C LEU A 89 11.76 2.38 -2.75
N GLU A 90 12.69 2.01 -1.87
CA GLU A 90 12.55 2.11 -0.42
C GLU A 90 13.29 3.33 0.17
N ALA A 91 14.16 3.97 -0.62
CA ALA A 91 14.86 5.18 -0.21
C ALA A 91 13.98 6.43 -0.41
N PRO A 92 14.18 7.49 0.40
CA PRO A 92 13.55 8.78 0.14
C PRO A 92 13.93 9.30 -1.26
N GLN A 93 12.96 9.74 -2.05
CA GLN A 93 13.17 10.17 -3.43
C GLN A 93 13.92 11.51 -3.51
N PRO A 94 14.63 11.83 -4.60
CA PRO A 94 15.34 13.10 -4.71
C PRO A 94 14.36 14.28 -4.80
N GLU A 95 14.77 15.47 -4.35
CA GLU A 95 13.88 16.64 -4.28
C GLU A 95 13.19 16.98 -5.63
N HIS A 96 13.89 16.77 -6.75
CA HIS A 96 13.35 17.03 -8.09
C HIS A 96 12.21 16.08 -8.48
N GLU A 97 12.12 14.92 -7.85
CA GLU A 97 11.11 13.90 -8.09
C GLU A 97 9.83 14.18 -7.26
N ILE A 98 9.97 14.73 -6.06
CA ILE A 98 8.87 15.04 -5.11
C ILE A 98 7.87 16.07 -5.68
N GLN A 99 8.29 16.90 -6.64
CA GLN A 99 7.39 17.86 -7.30
C GLN A 99 6.26 17.19 -8.09
N HIS A 100 6.46 15.94 -8.50
CA HIS A 100 5.58 15.24 -9.43
C HIS A 100 4.92 14.01 -8.81
N HIS A 101 5.36 13.56 -7.62
CA HIS A 101 4.77 12.42 -6.92
C HIS A 101 4.92 12.52 -5.40
N LEU A 102 4.09 11.75 -4.69
CA LEU A 102 4.14 11.63 -3.23
C LEU A 102 5.28 10.71 -2.81
N ASP A 103 6.18 11.20 -1.96
CA ASP A 103 7.21 10.39 -1.30
C ASP A 103 6.80 10.14 0.16
N GLU A 104 6.12 9.02 0.36
CA GLU A 104 5.38 8.68 1.57
C GLU A 104 5.82 7.33 2.14
N PHE A 105 5.98 7.28 3.47
CA PHE A 105 6.08 6.06 4.24
C PHE A 105 4.90 5.98 5.20
N LEU A 106 4.16 4.88 5.14
CA LEU A 106 3.07 4.58 6.06
C LEU A 106 3.30 3.20 6.68
N CYS A 107 3.10 3.08 7.98
CA CYS A 107 3.05 1.79 8.65
C CYS A 107 2.08 1.85 9.82
N TRP A 108 1.27 0.82 9.94
CA TRP A 108 0.33 0.64 11.03
C TRP A 108 0.39 -0.79 11.56
N GLY A 109 0.19 -0.95 12.87
CA GLY A 109 -0.08 -2.27 13.44
C GLY A 109 -0.78 -2.20 14.78
N CYS A 110 -1.39 -3.32 15.17
CA CYS A 110 -2.04 -3.51 16.46
C CYS A 110 -1.80 -4.93 17.00
N ASN A 111 -2.20 -5.16 18.25
CA ASN A 111 -2.28 -6.50 18.83
C ASN A 111 -3.63 -6.76 19.51
N SER A 112 -3.81 -7.99 20.01
CA SER A 112 -5.03 -8.42 20.70
C SER A 112 -5.29 -7.69 22.01
N SER A 113 -4.27 -7.07 22.60
CA SER A 113 -4.36 -6.30 23.84
C SER A 113 -4.85 -4.86 23.61
N GLY A 114 -5.14 -4.48 22.36
CA GLY A 114 -5.59 -3.13 22.00
C GLY A 114 -4.47 -2.11 21.85
N GLU A 115 -3.21 -2.52 21.99
CA GLU A 115 -2.06 -1.67 21.71
C GLU A 115 -1.93 -1.46 20.21
N SER A 116 -1.49 -0.27 19.82
CA SER A 116 -1.32 0.02 18.40
C SER A 116 -0.33 1.13 18.12
N LEU A 117 0.19 1.14 16.91
CA LEU A 117 1.13 2.13 16.42
C LEU A 117 0.78 2.53 14.99
N LEU A 118 0.70 3.83 14.73
CA LEU A 118 0.71 4.41 13.40
C LEU A 118 1.99 5.26 13.26
N VAL A 119 2.71 5.03 12.18
CA VAL A 119 3.85 5.85 11.76
C VAL A 119 3.60 6.28 10.33
N TRP A 120 3.60 7.58 10.11
CA TRP A 120 3.39 8.16 8.80
C TRP A 120 4.35 9.31 8.58
N VAL A 121 5.01 9.33 7.42
CA VAL A 121 5.89 10.40 6.98
C VAL A 121 5.59 10.67 5.51
N SER A 122 5.29 11.91 5.18
CA SER A 122 5.10 12.37 3.80
C SER A 122 6.02 13.56 3.56
N ARG A 123 6.90 13.43 2.57
CA ARG A 123 7.79 14.52 2.15
C ARG A 123 7.04 15.37 1.13
N GLU A 124 7.04 16.66 1.35
CA GLU A 124 6.39 17.67 0.51
C GLU A 124 7.48 18.48 -0.21
N PRO A 125 7.16 19.14 -1.34
CA PRO A 125 8.09 20.06 -1.97
C PRO A 125 8.57 21.15 -1.00
N GLU A 126 9.75 21.74 -1.29
CA GLU A 126 10.35 22.83 -0.53
C GLU A 126 10.96 22.40 0.83
N GLY A 127 11.31 21.12 0.97
CA GLY A 127 12.01 20.60 2.15
C GLY A 127 11.16 20.54 3.42
N VAL A 128 9.84 20.43 3.28
CA VAL A 128 8.90 20.25 4.39
C VAL A 128 8.46 18.79 4.49
N VAL A 129 8.39 18.25 5.69
CA VAL A 129 7.92 16.90 5.97
C VAL A 129 6.73 16.93 6.90
N ARG A 130 5.66 16.26 6.51
CA ARG A 130 4.55 15.96 7.39
C ARG A 130 4.76 14.62 8.06
N ALA A 131 4.57 14.57 9.37
CA ALA A 131 4.76 13.35 10.13
C ALA A 131 3.65 13.15 11.15
N SER A 132 3.22 11.90 11.32
CA SER A 132 2.33 11.47 12.39
C SER A 132 2.91 10.23 13.05
N LEU A 133 2.97 10.27 14.38
CA LEU A 133 3.30 9.13 15.22
C LEU A 133 2.20 9.03 16.26
N ARG A 134 1.43 7.94 16.20
CA ARG A 134 0.35 7.65 17.16
C ARG A 134 0.65 6.33 17.84
N LEU A 135 0.76 6.35 19.16
CA LEU A 135 0.94 5.17 19.99
C LEU A 135 -0.27 5.02 20.90
N ARG A 136 -0.95 3.89 20.84
CA ARG A 136 -2.01 3.52 21.78
C ARG A 136 -1.51 2.40 22.67
N ASP A 137 -1.71 2.54 23.98
CA ASP A 137 -1.38 1.50 24.93
C ASP A 137 -2.56 0.57 25.24
N SER A 138 -2.30 -0.45 26.05
CA SER A 138 -3.29 -1.47 26.44
C SER A 138 -4.39 -0.94 27.36
N GLN A 139 -4.21 0.26 27.94
CA GLN A 139 -5.23 0.95 28.73
C GLN A 139 -6.10 1.86 27.86
N GLY A 140 -5.79 1.96 26.56
CA GLY A 140 -6.51 2.79 25.61
C GLY A 140 -6.02 4.24 25.54
N ARG A 141 -5.01 4.62 26.33
CA ARG A 141 -4.41 5.97 26.25
C ARG A 141 -3.67 6.09 24.94
N THR A 142 -3.79 7.25 24.30
CA THR A 142 -3.22 7.53 22.99
C THR A 142 -2.24 8.68 23.09
N TRP A 143 -1.05 8.50 22.55
CA TRP A 143 0.03 9.48 22.51
C TRP A 143 0.30 9.87 21.06
N LEU A 144 0.36 11.18 20.79
CA LEU A 144 0.48 11.76 19.45
C LEU A 144 1.70 12.68 19.35
N LEU A 145 2.34 12.68 18.19
CA LEU A 145 3.37 13.67 17.86
C LEU A 145 2.73 15.07 17.76
N PRO A 146 3.17 16.06 18.56
CA PRO A 146 2.65 17.41 18.44
C PRO A 146 3.23 18.11 17.21
N GLY A 147 2.36 18.72 16.40
CA GLY A 147 2.75 19.43 15.19
C GLY A 147 2.82 18.52 13.96
N ALA A 148 2.45 19.06 12.81
CA ALA A 148 2.26 18.29 11.59
C ALA A 148 3.31 18.60 10.50
N ALA A 149 4.20 19.57 10.69
CA ALA A 149 5.19 19.97 9.68
C ALA A 149 6.57 20.21 10.31
N PHE A 150 7.60 19.67 9.68
CA PHE A 150 8.98 19.66 10.16
C PHE A 150 9.96 19.87 9.00
N PRO A 151 11.18 20.36 9.24
CA PRO A 151 12.22 20.38 8.23
C PRO A 151 12.62 18.96 7.81
N ASP A 152 12.78 18.74 6.51
CA ASP A 152 13.26 17.49 5.97
C ASP A 152 14.74 17.25 6.31
N ARG A 153 15.03 16.07 6.83
CA ARG A 153 16.40 15.59 7.10
C ARG A 153 16.63 14.19 6.53
N SER A 154 15.79 13.79 5.58
CA SER A 154 15.85 12.50 4.92
C SER A 154 17.10 12.39 4.06
N SER A 155 17.59 11.18 3.87
CA SER A 155 18.86 10.92 3.19
C SER A 155 18.75 9.65 2.36
N GLN A 156 19.06 9.76 1.07
CA GLN A 156 19.16 8.64 0.14
C GLN A 156 20.32 7.72 0.48
N GLU A 157 21.50 8.31 0.75
CA GLU A 157 22.71 7.56 1.07
C GLU A 157 22.51 6.66 2.29
N SER A 158 21.87 7.19 3.34
CA SER A 158 21.55 6.41 4.54
C SER A 158 20.18 5.72 4.50
N ARG A 159 19.46 5.83 3.38
CA ARG A 159 18.16 5.20 3.10
C ARG A 159 17.16 5.43 4.24
N ARG A 160 17.06 6.70 4.65
CA ARG A 160 16.40 7.09 5.89
C ARG A 160 15.47 8.25 5.68
N PHE A 161 14.19 8.06 6.00
CA PHE A 161 13.28 9.15 6.28
C PHE A 161 13.57 9.70 7.67
N SER A 162 13.79 11.00 7.80
CA SER A 162 14.17 11.61 9.08
C SER A 162 13.56 12.98 9.24
N THR A 163 12.84 13.16 10.34
CA THR A 163 12.10 14.38 10.63
C THR A 163 11.95 14.59 12.13
N GLY A 164 12.32 15.77 12.62
CA GLY A 164 12.35 16.07 14.06
C GLY A 164 13.17 15.06 14.86
N ARG A 165 12.48 14.19 15.61
CA ARG A 165 13.06 13.11 16.43
C ARG A 165 12.66 11.70 15.95
N LEU A 166 11.92 11.61 14.84
CA LEU A 166 11.49 10.37 14.20
C LEU A 166 12.46 10.00 13.09
N GLN A 167 12.89 8.74 13.06
CA GLN A 167 13.73 8.19 11.99
C GLN A 167 13.20 6.82 11.56
N LEU A 168 13.10 6.64 10.25
CA LEU A 168 12.73 5.39 9.60
C LEU A 168 13.88 5.02 8.68
N THR A 169 14.62 3.95 9.01
CA THR A 169 15.79 3.52 8.24
C THR A 169 15.50 2.19 7.58
N CYS A 170 15.64 2.14 6.26
CA CYS A 170 15.58 0.89 5.50
C CYS A 170 16.86 0.09 5.78
N LEU A 171 16.73 -1.10 6.38
CA LEU A 171 17.86 -1.98 6.66
C LEU A 171 18.01 -3.08 5.61
N ARG A 172 16.87 -3.57 5.09
CA ARG A 172 16.77 -4.54 4.01
C ARG A 172 15.50 -4.17 3.22
N PRO A 173 15.59 -3.79 1.94
CA PRO A 173 14.46 -3.25 1.21
C PRO A 173 13.36 -4.30 1.16
N MET A 174 12.10 -3.91 1.37
CA MET A 174 10.91 -4.77 1.38
C MET A 174 10.93 -5.90 2.41
N ARG A 175 11.88 -5.91 3.36
CA ARG A 175 12.03 -6.99 4.36
C ARG A 175 12.18 -6.47 5.77
N ARG A 176 12.96 -5.40 5.95
CA ARG A 176 13.26 -4.91 7.30
C ARG A 176 13.53 -3.41 7.34
N TRP A 177 12.78 -2.77 8.23
CA TRP A 177 12.90 -1.37 8.57
C TRP A 177 13.17 -1.20 10.06
N LYS A 178 13.83 -0.11 10.43
CA LYS A 178 14.03 0.31 11.82
C LYS A 178 13.33 1.65 12.04
N VAL A 179 12.46 1.69 13.05
CA VAL A 179 11.80 2.91 13.53
C VAL A 179 12.44 3.30 14.85
N THR A 180 12.88 4.54 14.94
CA THR A 180 13.31 5.13 16.22
C THR A 180 12.66 6.48 16.43
N PHE A 181 12.17 6.71 17.64
CA PHE A 181 11.70 8.01 18.08
C PHE A 181 12.21 8.30 19.48
N ASN A 182 12.80 9.46 19.69
CA ASN A 182 13.23 9.90 21.01
C ASN A 182 12.84 11.36 21.22
N GLY A 183 11.63 11.57 21.73
CA GLY A 183 11.02 12.90 21.72
C GLY A 183 9.80 12.98 22.61
N ARG A 184 9.05 14.07 22.47
CA ARG A 184 7.85 14.33 23.27
C ARG A 184 6.60 13.96 22.49
N LEU A 185 5.72 13.17 23.09
CA LEU A 185 4.36 12.90 22.61
C LEU A 185 3.35 13.52 23.57
N ARG A 186 2.23 14.00 23.04
CA ARG A 186 1.11 14.54 23.81
C ARG A 186 0.00 13.50 23.89
N GLU A 187 -0.53 13.29 25.09
CA GLU A 187 -1.70 12.46 25.29
C GLU A 187 -2.93 13.06 24.59
N GLU A 188 -3.72 12.23 23.91
CA GLU A 188 -4.98 12.62 23.27
C GLU A 188 -6.11 12.51 24.30
N LEU A 189 -6.53 13.65 24.84
CA LEU A 189 -7.70 13.77 25.72
C LEU A 189 -8.76 14.65 25.06
N ALA A 190 -10.04 14.31 25.25
CA ALA A 190 -11.17 14.98 24.61
C ALA A 190 -11.33 16.46 25.02
N ASP A 191 -10.82 16.83 26.20
CA ASP A 191 -10.85 18.18 26.77
C ASP A 191 -9.59 19.01 26.41
N GLY A 192 -8.64 18.42 25.67
CA GLY A 192 -7.38 19.07 25.31
C GLY A 192 -6.38 19.23 26.46
N THR A 193 -6.63 18.68 27.65
CA THR A 193 -5.72 18.79 28.81
C THR A 193 -4.56 17.79 28.79
N GLY A 194 -4.42 17.05 27.68
CA GLY A 194 -3.45 15.98 27.50
C GLY A 194 -2.01 16.37 27.87
N VAL A 195 -1.41 15.55 28.73
CA VAL A 195 -0.05 15.75 29.23
C VAL A 195 0.96 15.40 28.16
N THR A 196 2.05 16.17 28.08
CA THR A 196 3.18 15.85 27.20
C THR A 196 4.22 15.05 27.98
N ARG A 197 4.58 13.86 27.47
CA ARG A 197 5.61 13.00 28.06
C ARG A 197 6.72 12.73 27.05
N HIS A 198 7.92 12.50 27.56
CA HIS A 198 9.03 12.01 26.74
C HIS A 198 8.89 10.50 26.54
N VAL A 199 9.05 10.07 25.29
CA VAL A 199 8.92 8.70 24.82
C VAL A 199 10.16 8.31 24.03
N ASP A 200 10.75 7.17 24.38
CA ASP A 200 11.80 6.50 23.59
C ASP A 200 11.20 5.22 22.98
N LEU A 201 11.11 5.19 21.66
CA LEU A 201 10.55 4.11 20.87
C LEU A 201 11.64 3.55 19.96
N ARG A 202 11.83 2.23 19.98
CA ARG A 202 12.77 1.52 19.11
C ARG A 202 12.12 0.24 18.62
N LEU A 203 11.79 0.19 17.34
CA LEU A 203 11.10 -0.95 16.74
C LEU A 203 11.79 -1.40 15.46
N PHE A 204 11.68 -2.68 15.17
CA PHE A 204 11.87 -3.22 13.83
C PHE A 204 10.50 -3.53 13.22
N ILE A 205 10.35 -3.19 11.95
CA ILE A 205 9.25 -3.65 11.11
C ILE A 205 9.85 -4.73 10.22
N ASN A 206 9.34 -5.96 10.27
CA ASN A 206 9.74 -7.00 9.33
C ASN A 206 8.57 -7.44 8.48
N ALA A 207 8.86 -7.79 7.24
CA ALA A 207 7.91 -8.38 6.31
C ALA A 207 7.34 -9.68 6.87
N GLY A 208 6.02 -9.80 6.81
CA GLY A 208 5.24 -11.01 7.08
C GLY A 208 4.71 -11.70 5.82
N SER A 209 4.73 -11.01 4.67
CA SER A 209 4.32 -11.53 3.36
C SER A 209 5.24 -11.03 2.26
N ASP A 210 4.99 -11.45 1.02
CA ASP A 210 5.49 -10.75 -0.15
C ASP A 210 4.79 -9.39 -0.33
N VAL A 211 5.38 -8.54 -1.17
CA VAL A 211 4.89 -7.20 -1.46
C VAL A 211 3.71 -7.28 -2.43
N TYR A 212 2.61 -6.63 -2.08
CA TYR A 212 1.46 -6.42 -2.94
C TYR A 212 1.59 -5.08 -3.68
N ASP A 213 1.77 -5.13 -5.00
CA ASP A 213 1.82 -3.92 -5.83
C ASP A 213 0.43 -3.53 -6.32
N HIS A 214 -0.08 -2.40 -5.84
CA HIS A 214 -1.43 -1.94 -6.15
C HIS A 214 -1.66 -1.73 -7.64
N ASP A 215 -0.60 -1.44 -8.41
CA ASP A 215 -0.67 -1.21 -9.85
C ASP A 215 -0.80 -2.47 -10.69
N TYR A 216 -0.23 -3.57 -10.22
CA TYR A 216 -0.13 -4.79 -11.02
C TYR A 216 -0.99 -5.93 -10.49
N GLU A 217 -1.18 -6.02 -9.18
CA GLU A 217 -1.86 -7.15 -8.54
C GLU A 217 -3.35 -6.89 -8.37
N THR A 218 -3.78 -5.64 -8.38
CA THR A 218 -5.20 -5.29 -8.39
C THR A 218 -5.83 -5.65 -9.74
N SER A 219 -6.84 -6.53 -9.72
CA SER A 219 -7.54 -6.91 -10.96
C SER A 219 -8.14 -5.70 -11.68
N ALA A 220 -8.10 -5.72 -13.02
CA ALA A 220 -8.66 -4.66 -13.86
C ALA A 220 -10.16 -4.41 -13.58
N GLU A 221 -10.92 -5.45 -13.21
CA GLU A 221 -12.34 -5.32 -12.85
C GLU A 221 -12.52 -4.62 -11.50
N ALA A 222 -11.74 -4.99 -10.47
CA ALA A 222 -11.81 -4.33 -9.16
C ALA A 222 -11.44 -2.85 -9.27
N ARG A 223 -10.34 -2.55 -10.00
CA ARG A 223 -9.91 -1.18 -10.29
C ARG A 223 -10.99 -0.41 -11.05
N ALA A 224 -11.61 -1.03 -12.05
CA ALA A 224 -12.68 -0.39 -12.83
C ALA A 224 -13.93 -0.09 -11.99
N ILE A 225 -14.33 -0.99 -11.10
CA ILE A 225 -15.47 -0.76 -10.20
C ILE A 225 -15.15 0.38 -9.24
N PHE A 226 -13.95 0.38 -8.65
CA PHE A 226 -13.52 1.44 -7.74
C PHE A 226 -13.56 2.82 -8.43
N LEU A 227 -12.94 2.94 -9.60
CA LEU A 227 -12.88 4.19 -10.36
C LEU A 227 -14.26 4.64 -10.86
N ALA A 228 -15.13 3.69 -11.24
CA ALA A 228 -16.49 4.01 -11.68
C ALA A 228 -17.36 4.61 -10.57
N ASN A 229 -17.08 4.28 -9.30
CA ASN A 229 -17.72 4.92 -8.15
C ASN A 229 -17.16 6.33 -7.85
N GLY A 230 -15.98 6.66 -8.37
CA GLY A 230 -15.33 7.96 -8.18
C GLY A 230 -15.84 9.05 -9.11
N SER A 231 -15.31 10.27 -8.96
CA SER A 231 -15.52 11.37 -9.90
C SER A 231 -14.86 11.08 -11.26
N TRP A 232 -15.28 11.77 -12.32
CA TRP A 232 -14.62 11.66 -13.63
C TRP A 232 -13.16 12.15 -13.62
N GLY A 233 -12.79 13.08 -12.71
CA GLY A 233 -11.40 13.51 -12.52
C GLY A 233 -10.48 12.38 -12.05
N GLY A 234 -10.98 11.46 -11.22
CA GLY A 234 -10.24 10.28 -10.78
C GLY A 234 -9.86 9.31 -11.91
N LEU A 235 -10.51 9.40 -13.09
CA LEU A 235 -10.14 8.65 -14.29
C LEU A 235 -9.04 9.32 -15.12
N ALA A 236 -8.90 10.64 -14.99
CA ALA A 236 -7.92 11.44 -15.73
C ALA A 236 -6.51 11.41 -15.11
N GLY A 237 -6.34 10.73 -13.98
CA GLY A 237 -5.06 10.64 -13.27
C GLY A 237 -5.08 11.20 -11.85
N ASP A 238 -6.15 11.86 -11.42
CA ASP A 238 -6.27 12.50 -10.09
C ASP A 238 -6.44 11.52 -8.92
N MET A 239 -6.12 10.24 -9.11
CA MET A 239 -6.24 9.18 -8.12
C MET A 239 -4.91 9.02 -7.37
N PRO A 240 -4.77 9.52 -6.13
CA PRO A 240 -3.45 9.75 -5.53
C PRO A 240 -2.72 8.49 -5.02
N ARG A 241 -3.30 7.28 -5.15
CA ARG A 241 -2.87 6.11 -4.37
C ARG A 241 -2.62 4.82 -5.15
N ASN A 242 -2.58 4.87 -6.48
CA ASN A 242 -2.35 3.65 -7.26
C ASN A 242 -0.87 3.29 -7.40
N ASN A 243 0.04 4.28 -7.36
CA ASN A 243 1.48 4.06 -7.41
C ASN A 243 2.05 3.77 -6.01
N ALA A 244 1.56 2.70 -5.39
CA ALA A 244 1.97 2.28 -4.06
C ALA A 244 2.14 0.76 -4.03
N TYR A 245 2.85 0.28 -3.02
CA TYR A 245 2.92 -1.13 -2.70
C TYR A 245 2.78 -1.31 -1.19
N GLU A 246 2.19 -2.41 -0.77
CA GLU A 246 1.95 -2.71 0.64
C GLU A 246 2.39 -4.12 0.99
N GLN A 247 2.62 -4.37 2.27
CA GLN A 247 3.05 -5.66 2.78
C GLN A 247 2.49 -5.88 4.17
N SER A 248 2.09 -7.12 4.47
CA SER A 248 1.83 -7.48 5.87
C SER A 248 3.15 -7.45 6.64
N VAL A 249 3.12 -6.94 7.87
CA VAL A 249 4.32 -6.77 8.68
C VAL A 249 4.10 -7.18 10.12
N ASN A 250 5.19 -7.58 10.78
CA ASN A 250 5.28 -7.63 12.22
C ASN A 250 6.13 -6.45 12.72
N LEU A 251 5.70 -5.82 13.80
CA LEU A 251 6.46 -4.79 14.48
C LEU A 251 6.88 -5.34 15.84
N PHE A 252 8.16 -5.23 16.16
CA PHE A 252 8.69 -5.70 17.44
C PHE A 252 9.78 -4.77 17.96
N GLY A 253 9.74 -4.49 19.26
CA GLY A 253 10.82 -3.80 19.97
C GLY A 253 10.32 -3.22 21.28
N THR A 254 10.78 -2.02 21.65
CA THR A 254 10.57 -1.45 22.98
C THR A 254 10.04 -0.03 22.93
N VAL A 255 9.21 0.30 23.91
CA VAL A 255 8.75 1.66 24.20
C VAL A 255 8.96 1.98 25.67
N SER A 256 9.45 3.18 25.96
CA SER A 256 9.50 3.71 27.33
C SER A 256 8.87 5.10 27.37
N VAL A 257 8.14 5.37 28.46
CA VAL A 257 7.48 6.66 28.70
C VAL A 257 7.98 7.19 30.03
N THR A 258 8.51 8.40 30.03
CA THR A 258 9.04 9.03 31.25
C THR A 258 7.93 9.18 32.30
N GLY A 259 8.20 8.75 33.53
CA GLY A 259 7.24 8.80 34.64
C GLY A 259 6.39 7.54 34.81
N GLU A 260 6.63 6.50 34.02
CA GLU A 260 6.09 5.15 34.27
C GLU A 260 7.15 4.27 34.95
N GLU A 261 6.72 3.35 35.82
CA GLU A 261 7.62 2.45 36.59
C GLU A 261 8.37 1.46 35.69
N THR A 262 7.84 1.19 34.49
CA THR A 262 8.43 0.26 33.52
C THR A 262 9.49 0.98 32.69
N ILE A 263 10.77 0.62 32.89
CA ILE A 263 11.92 1.26 32.22
C ILE A 263 11.86 1.08 30.69
N ALA A 264 11.38 -0.07 30.19
CA ALA A 264 11.11 -0.32 28.78
C ALA A 264 10.09 -1.45 28.65
N LYS A 265 8.95 -1.17 28.02
CA LYS A 265 7.90 -2.16 27.72
C LYS A 265 8.16 -2.73 26.32
N GLU A 266 8.08 -4.06 26.19
CA GLU A 266 8.08 -4.70 24.88
C GLU A 266 6.77 -4.44 24.14
N LEU A 267 6.87 -4.13 22.86
CA LEU A 267 5.74 -3.89 21.97
C LEU A 267 5.86 -4.84 20.79
N GLN A 268 4.83 -5.68 20.63
CA GLN A 268 4.70 -6.61 19.52
C GLN A 268 3.34 -6.39 18.84
N LEU A 269 3.37 -6.08 17.55
CA LEU A 269 2.19 -5.72 16.75
C LEU A 269 2.24 -6.42 15.40
N TRP A 270 1.08 -6.51 14.75
CA TRP A 270 0.94 -6.97 13.37
C TRP A 270 0.12 -5.96 12.59
N GLY A 271 0.43 -5.77 11.31
CA GLY A 271 -0.35 -4.87 10.48
C GLY A 271 0.18 -4.76 9.07
N LEU A 272 0.15 -3.55 8.52
CA LEU A 272 0.47 -3.24 7.14
C LEU A 272 1.49 -2.11 7.08
N ARG A 273 2.36 -2.19 6.09
CA ARG A 273 3.21 -1.09 5.65
C ARG A 273 2.98 -0.91 4.16
#